data_AF-A0A1T5G8P6-F1
#
_entry.id   AF-A0A1T5G8P6-F1
#
_cell.length_a   1.000
_cell.length_b   1.000
_cell.length_c   1.000
_cell.angle_alpha   90.00
_cell.angle_beta   90.00
_cell.angle_gamma   90.00
#
_symmetry.space_group_name_H-M   'P 1'
#
loop_
_entity.id
_entity.type
_entity.pdbx_description
1 polymer ?
#
loop_
_entity_poly.entity_id
_entity_poly.type
_entity_poly.pdbx_seq_one_letter_code
_entity_poly.pdbx_strand_id
1 'polypeptide(L)' 'MKVVQPIRDPEKVNAMLQYLKSMNERDYMLFYIGISAGLRISDMLQLRKEDVTLI' A
#
# COMPACT_ATOMS: atom_id res chain seq x y z
N MET A 1 9.78 1.65 -24.69
CA MET A 1 9.24 1.14 -23.40
C MET A 1 10.10 1.70 -22.27
N LYS A 2 9.53 2.36 -21.26
CA LYS A 2 10.31 2.76 -20.08
C LYS A 2 10.45 1.53 -19.18
N VAL A 3 11.69 1.14 -18.88
CA VAL A 3 11.95 0.06 -17.92
C VAL A 3 11.68 0.60 -16.53
N VAL A 4 10.67 0.06 -15.85
CA VAL A 4 10.39 0.37 -14.44
C VAL A 4 11.04 -0.70 -13.57
N GLN A 5 11.71 -0.27 -12.50
CA GLN A 5 12.28 -1.19 -11.50
C GLN A 5 11.49 -1.08 -10.19
N PRO A 6 11.24 -2.21 -9.51
CA PRO A 6 10.60 -2.21 -8.20
C PRO A 6 11.54 -1.57 -7.15
N ILE A 7 10.94 -1.05 -6.07
CA ILE A 7 11.69 -0.59 -4.90
C ILE A 7 12.23 -1.83 -4.18
N ARG A 8 13.56 -2.01 -4.18
CA ARG A 8 14.23 -3.15 -3.52
C ARG A 8 14.77 -2.83 -2.13
N ASP A 9 14.76 -1.55 -1.78
CA ASP A 9 15.36 -1.03 -0.55
C ASP A 9 14.26 -0.87 0.52
N PRO A 10 14.30 -1.66 1.61
CA PRO A 10 13.32 -1.57 2.70
C PRO A 10 13.29 -0.19 3.36
N GLU A 11 14.43 0.51 3.43
CA GLU A 11 14.51 1.84 4.05
C GLU A 11 13.69 2.86 3.26
N LYS A 12 13.70 2.77 1.92
CA LYS A 12 12.87 3.62 1.05
C LYS A 12 11.38 3.35 1.24
N VAL A 13 11.00 2.09 1.45
CA VAL A 13 9.61 1.71 1.73
C VAL A 13 9.17 2.29 3.08
N ASN A 14 10.02 2.16 4.11
CA ASN A 14 9.73 2.71 5.43
C ASN A 14 9.66 4.24 5.41
N ALA A 15 10.57 4.93 4.71
CA ALA A 15 10.53 6.38 4.54
C ALA A 15 9.22 6.84 3.87
N MET A 16 8.75 6.10 2.86
CA MET A 16 7.46 6.38 2.22
C MET A 16 6.29 6.18 3.19
N LEU A 17 6.30 5.11 3.98
CA LEU A 17 5.29 4.86 5.01
C LEU A 17 5.23 6.01 6.03
N GLN A 18 6.37 6.48 6.55
CA GLN A 18 6.40 7.59 7.49
C GLN A 18 5.90 8.90 6.86
N TYR A 19 6.32 9.18 5.62
CA TYR A 19 5.86 10.34 4.88
C TYR A 19 4.33 10.33 4.71
N LEU A 20 3.76 9.23 4.20
CA LEU A 20 2.32 9.10 4.02
C LEU A 20 1.56 9.18 5.34
N LYS A 21 2.09 8.58 6.40
CA LYS A 21 1.48 8.63 7.74
C LYS A 21 1.42 10.05 8.29
N SER A 22 2.41 10.89 8.02
CA SER A 22 2.41 12.31 8.44
C SER A 22 1.42 13.18 7.65
N MET A 23 1.06 12.76 6.43
CA MET A 23 0.19 13.51 5.53
C MET A 23 -1.27 13.09 5.66
N ASN A 24 -1.55 11.80 5.52
CA ASN A 24 -2.90 11.24 5.53
C ASN A 24 -2.91 9.75 5.90
N GLU A 25 -3.69 9.39 6.92
CA GLU A 25 -3.81 8.01 7.39
C GLU A 25 -4.39 7.04 6.35
N ARG A 26 -5.32 7.51 5.50
CA ARG A 26 -5.91 6.71 4.41
C ARG A 26 -4.85 6.31 3.38
N ASP A 27 -3.99 7.24 2.98
CA ASP A 27 -2.97 6.98 1.96
C ASP A 27 -1.88 6.07 2.50
N TYR A 28 -1.52 6.25 3.78
CA TYR A 28 -0.68 5.31 4.50
C TYR A 28 -1.26 3.90 4.49
N MET A 29 -2.54 3.74 4.83
CA MET A 29 -3.24 2.44 4.82
C MET A 29 -3.29 1.81 3.43
N LEU A 30 -3.62 2.59 2.39
CA LEU A 30 -3.64 2.13 1.00
C LEU A 30 -2.26 1.61 0.56
N PHE A 31 -1.20 2.35 0.89
CA PHE A 31 0.16 1.94 0.55
C PHE A 31 0.58 0.68 1.34
N TYR A 32 0.32 0.66 2.64
CA TYR A 32 0.65 -0.46 3.52
C TYR A 32 -0.05 -1.77 3.11
N ILE A 33 -1.34 -1.72 2.83
CA ILE A 33 -2.11 -2.88 2.35
C ILE A 33 -1.61 -3.33 0.99
N GLY A 34 -1.36 -2.38 0.07
CA GLY A 34 -0.90 -2.69 -1.29
C GLY A 34 0.44 -3.43 -1.32
N ILE A 35 1.40 -3.02 -0.48
CA ILE A 35 2.70 -3.70 -0.41
C ILE A 35 2.67 -5.00 0.39
N SER A 36 1.81 -5.09 1.42
CA SER A 36 1.77 -6.25 2.31
C SER A 36 0.98 -7.41 1.70
N ALA A 37 -0.12 -7.12 0.99
CA ALA A 37 -0.97 -8.11 0.35
C ALA A 37 -0.68 -8.31 -1.14
N GLY A 38 0.12 -7.42 -1.76
CA GLY A 38 0.45 -7.49 -3.19
C GLY A 38 -0.72 -7.19 -4.12
N LEU A 39 -1.75 -6.49 -3.64
CA LEU A 39 -2.95 -6.16 -4.39
C LEU A 39 -2.72 -5.00 -5.35
N ARG A 40 -3.37 -5.02 -6.52
CA ARG A 40 -3.38 -3.85 -7.41
C ARG A 40 -4.29 -2.79 -6.83
N ILE A 41 -4.03 -1.52 -7.18
CA ILE A 41 -4.83 -0.39 -6.72
C ILE A 41 -6.32 -0.58 -7.02
N SER A 42 -6.65 -1.08 -8.22
CA SER A 42 -8.03 -1.36 -8.60
C SER A 42 -8.73 -2.36 -7.68
N ASP A 43 -8.02 -3.42 -7.27
CA ASP A 43 -8.54 -4.45 -6.37
C ASP A 43 -8.74 -3.88 -4.96
N MET A 44 -7.79 -3.06 -4.48
CA MET A 44 -7.87 -2.40 -3.18
C MET A 44 -9.04 -1.42 -3.06
N LEU A 45 -9.41 -0.74 -4.15
CA LEU A 45 -10.53 0.20 -4.15
C LEU A 45 -11.90 -0.50 -4.06
N GLN A 46 -11.97 -1.78 -4.41
CA GLN A 46 -13.20 -2.57 -4.36
C GLN A 46 -13.39 -3.33 -3.04
N LEU A 47 -12.36 -3.34 -2.18
CA LEU A 47 -12.38 -4.00 -0.89
C LEU A 47 -13.38 -3.32 0.07
N ARG A 48 -14.31 -4.11 0.60
CA ARG A 48 -15.29 -3.67 1.60
C ARG A 48 -15.05 -4.39 2.91
N LYS A 49 -15.54 -3.79 4.00
CA LYS A 49 -15.48 -4.40 5.35
C LYS A 49 -16.08 -5.82 5.40
N GLU A 50 -17.09 -6.09 4.57
CA GLU A 50 -17.79 -7.38 4.51
C GLU A 50 -16.94 -8.48 3.89
N ASP A 51 -15.95 -8.11 3.07
CA ASP A 51 -15.06 -9.05 2.41
C ASP A 51 -13.95 -9.55 3.37
N VAL A 52 -13.83 -8.95 4.57
CA VAL A 52 -12.89 -9.35 5.62
C VAL A 52 -13.61 -10.17 6.67
N THR A 53 -13.26 -11.45 6.81
CA THR A 53 -13.77 -12.29 7.90
C THR A 53 -13.04 -11.92 9.19
N LEU A 54 -13.79 -11.42 10.18
CA LEU A 54 -13.29 -11.33 11.56
C LEU A 54 -13.06 -12.75 12.07
N ILE A 55 -11.79 -13.08 12.33
CA ILE A 55 -11.36 -14.30 13.01
C ILE A 55 -11.26 -14.01 14.51
#